data_AF-A0AA39GSP9-F1
#
_entry.id   AF-A0AA39GSP9-F1
#
_cell.length_a   1.000
_cell.length_b   1.000
_cell.length_c   1.000
_cell.angle_alpha   90.00
_cell.angle_beta   90.00
_cell.angle_gamma   90.00
#
_symmetry.space_group_name_H-M   'P 1'
#
loop_
_entity.id
_entity.type
_entity.pdbx_description
1 polymer ?
#
loop_
_entity_poly.entity_id
_entity_poly.type
_entity_poly.pdbx_seq_one_letter_code
_entity_poly.pdbx_strand_id
1 'polypeptide(L)'
;MSASNNPHNNHPEQDPVEDDTEILAADDVAEEIQDDDADVPMDSDDEEDQELTLQNDSIAYFDQPQDSLFTIAQHPVHPSLIAVGGSAGTEDDAPGAGWLFDTSAAQSRPVLPASFASDPAAQASAQTSTQLTSLFDIEGHTDSVNALTWTLPRGEVLVSAGLDGRIRAWKTDVNPGEGVKMTFLGEAQEVPEVNWLSPCPSPSNPNSIALGASDGSIWVYTIDPSDSSNPLQIVQSYFLHTGPSTAGAWTPDGQLLATVSEDSSLYVWDVWGTAVSAGVSSDNGMSVVALTAEDQRFEVEGGLYSIAIDPKGGWVAVGGASGAIKVVSLPRLSSSTQGKSQARGRGAGQSSADPTSGGVILASLQTQSDSVESLAVASTPNTPPTTLLAAGSVDGSIVVYDATRRFAVRRNMQGAHEDHSVVKLEFVKNTWTLTSCGMDGVVRRWDLRGGGATGNNQAGPADGGLLKEWRGHRGDGEGGGVLGFVQGETGERVVTAGDDGVALVFEA
;
A
#
# COMPACT_ATOMS: atom_id res chain seq x y z
N MET A 1 43.66 16.87 70.21
CA MET A 1 43.15 15.54 70.60
C MET A 1 42.75 14.86 69.30
N SER A 2 43.68 14.11 68.71
CA SER A 2 43.67 12.64 68.68
C SER A 2 42.93 12.17 67.40
N ALA A 3 43.57 12.07 66.22
CA ALA A 3 44.51 11.00 65.78
C ALA A 3 43.82 9.62 65.70
N SER A 4 44.00 8.73 64.70
CA SER A 4 44.76 8.73 63.41
C SER A 4 44.31 7.47 62.61
N ASN A 5 44.67 7.17 61.35
CA ASN A 5 45.73 7.70 60.46
C ASN A 5 45.27 7.78 58.97
N ASN A 6 46.01 7.22 58.00
CA ASN A 6 45.76 7.29 56.54
C ASN A 6 46.17 5.94 55.83
N PRO A 7 46.07 5.80 54.47
CA PRO A 7 45.91 4.50 53.76
C PRO A 7 47.18 4.02 53.01
N HIS A 8 47.08 2.87 52.31
CA HIS A 8 47.94 2.38 51.21
C HIS A 8 47.34 1.07 50.61
N ASN A 9 47.76 0.50 49.47
CA ASN A 9 48.20 1.01 48.15
C ASN A 9 48.40 -0.20 47.18
N ASN A 10 48.42 0.05 45.86
CA ASN A 10 49.07 -0.77 44.80
C ASN A 10 48.69 -2.25 44.56
N HIS A 11 48.12 -2.50 43.37
CA HIS A 11 48.54 -3.61 42.50
C HIS A 11 49.96 -3.39 41.96
N PRO A 12 50.68 -4.47 41.57
CA PRO A 12 51.44 -4.44 40.32
C PRO A 12 51.28 -5.72 39.46
N GLU A 13 52.02 -5.77 38.35
CA GLU A 13 51.83 -6.62 37.16
C GLU A 13 52.81 -7.83 37.05
N GLN A 14 52.46 -8.77 36.15
CA GLN A 14 53.31 -9.63 35.27
C GLN A 14 54.34 -10.65 35.86
N ASP A 15 54.09 -11.95 35.56
CA ASP A 15 54.94 -13.01 34.92
C ASP A 15 56.49 -12.99 35.08
N PRO A 16 57.23 -14.15 35.10
CA PRO A 16 57.11 -15.22 34.07
C PRO A 16 57.64 -16.67 34.37
N VAL A 17 57.57 -17.57 33.35
CA VAL A 17 58.28 -18.87 33.06
C VAL A 17 58.43 -19.97 34.14
N GLU A 18 58.04 -21.22 33.84
CA GLU A 18 58.95 -22.33 33.45
C GLU A 18 58.22 -23.68 33.20
N ASP A 19 58.85 -24.49 32.36
CA ASP A 19 58.43 -25.81 31.85
C ASP A 19 59.28 -26.87 32.58
N ASP A 20 58.68 -27.92 33.15
CA ASP A 20 59.21 -29.28 32.95
C ASP A 20 58.35 -30.40 33.55
N THR A 21 58.39 -31.50 32.80
CA THR A 21 57.83 -32.83 33.05
C THR A 21 58.15 -33.50 34.40
N GLU A 22 57.17 -34.22 34.97
CA GLU A 22 57.44 -35.32 35.93
C GLU A 22 56.73 -36.62 35.51
N ILE A 23 57.45 -37.73 35.62
CA ILE A 23 57.12 -39.05 35.06
C ILE A 23 56.39 -39.89 36.11
N LEU A 24 55.26 -40.52 35.73
CA LEU A 24 54.78 -41.75 36.39
C LEU A 24 54.45 -42.83 35.34
N ALA A 25 54.67 -44.08 35.75
CA ALA A 25 55.03 -45.17 34.84
C ALA A 25 53.85 -46.05 34.40
N ALA A 26 54.09 -46.82 33.34
CA ALA A 26 53.23 -47.93 32.94
C ALA A 26 53.36 -49.08 33.96
N ASP A 27 52.28 -49.34 34.70
CA ASP A 27 51.79 -50.68 35.09
C ASP A 27 50.58 -50.50 36.01
N ASP A 28 49.39 -50.33 35.42
CA ASP A 28 48.14 -50.86 35.98
C ASP A 28 47.17 -51.11 34.82
N VAL A 29 47.04 -52.39 34.46
CA VAL A 29 46.31 -52.90 33.31
C VAL A 29 45.04 -53.61 33.80
N ALA A 30 43.98 -53.51 32.99
CA ALA A 30 42.70 -54.21 33.07
C ALA A 30 41.64 -53.68 34.05
N GLU A 31 40.62 -53.03 33.47
CA GLU A 31 39.25 -53.55 33.59
C GLU A 31 38.69 -53.78 32.18
N GLU A 32 37.96 -54.88 32.00
CA GLU A 32 37.35 -55.28 30.73
C GLU A 32 36.04 -54.51 30.51
N ILE A 33 35.87 -53.87 29.35
CA ILE A 33 34.54 -53.43 28.91
C ILE A 33 33.85 -54.64 28.28
N GLN A 34 32.77 -55.09 28.91
CA GLN A 34 31.91 -56.13 28.35
C GLN A 34 30.95 -55.51 27.34
N ASP A 35 30.97 -56.03 26.11
CA ASP A 35 29.90 -55.82 25.13
C ASP A 35 28.64 -56.56 25.63
N ASP A 36 27.59 -55.83 25.99
CA ASP A 36 26.24 -56.36 26.16
C ASP A 36 25.29 -55.60 25.23
N ASP A 37 24.97 -56.22 24.10
CA ASP A 37 23.93 -55.77 23.16
C ASP A 37 22.57 -55.75 23.88
N ALA A 38 22.01 -54.55 24.05
CA ALA A 38 20.63 -54.36 24.48
C ALA A 38 19.96 -53.31 23.58
N ASP A 39 19.24 -53.80 22.56
CA ASP A 39 18.36 -52.98 21.72
C ASP A 39 17.39 -52.17 22.60
N VAL A 40 17.63 -50.86 22.69
CA VAL A 40 16.63 -49.92 23.18
C VAL A 40 15.69 -49.68 22.00
N PRO A 41 14.40 -50.08 22.07
CA PRO A 41 13.45 -49.67 21.06
C PRO A 41 13.33 -48.15 21.15
N MET A 42 13.79 -47.46 20.12
CA MET A 42 13.40 -46.08 19.88
C MET A 42 11.88 -46.11 19.73
N ASP A 43 11.16 -45.56 20.72
CA ASP A 43 9.76 -45.21 20.50
C ASP A 43 9.78 -44.29 19.27
N SER A 44 9.09 -44.72 18.22
CA SER A 44 8.85 -43.86 17.07
C SER A 44 7.96 -42.73 17.58
N ASP A 45 8.55 -41.55 17.77
CA ASP A 45 7.77 -40.32 17.70
C ASP A 45 7.00 -40.40 16.38
N ASP A 46 5.68 -40.51 16.49
CA ASP A 46 4.78 -40.28 15.36
C ASP A 46 4.95 -38.80 14.99
N GLU A 47 5.97 -38.51 14.17
CA GLU A 47 5.91 -37.38 13.25
C GLU A 47 4.67 -37.64 12.39
N GLU A 48 3.52 -37.14 12.87
CA GLU A 48 2.40 -36.84 12.01
C GLU A 48 2.98 -35.94 10.92
N ASP A 49 3.23 -36.53 9.75
CA ASP A 49 3.43 -35.84 8.48
C ASP A 49 2.24 -34.88 8.36
N GLN A 50 2.41 -33.65 8.84
CA GLN A 50 1.46 -32.59 8.59
C GLN A 50 1.57 -32.36 7.09
N GLU A 51 0.64 -32.96 6.34
CA GLU A 51 0.38 -32.59 4.96
C GLU A 51 0.19 -31.08 4.97
N LEU A 52 1.25 -30.36 4.60
CA LEU A 52 1.21 -28.95 4.27
C LEU A 52 0.31 -28.85 3.04
N THR A 53 -1.00 -28.78 3.29
CA THR A 53 -2.01 -28.54 2.28
C THR A 53 -1.78 -27.14 1.75
N LEU A 54 -0.94 -27.06 0.73
CA LEU A 54 -0.67 -25.89 -0.11
C LEU A 54 -1.98 -25.45 -0.77
N GLN A 55 -2.79 -24.73 0.01
CA GLN A 55 -4.07 -24.22 -0.42
C GLN A 55 -3.84 -23.04 -1.36
N ASN A 56 -4.15 -23.24 -2.63
CA ASN A 56 -4.04 -22.22 -3.66
C ASN A 56 -5.41 -21.95 -4.31
N ASP A 57 -5.99 -20.81 -3.94
CA ASP A 57 -7.29 -20.35 -4.40
C ASP A 57 -7.23 -19.61 -5.76
N SER A 58 -6.03 -19.43 -6.33
CA SER A 58 -5.84 -18.67 -7.58
C SER A 58 -6.41 -19.38 -8.81
N ILE A 59 -7.03 -18.62 -9.70
CA ILE A 59 -7.48 -19.10 -11.01
C ILE A 59 -6.37 -19.01 -12.07
N ALA A 60 -5.41 -18.10 -11.86
CA ALA A 60 -4.25 -17.91 -12.71
C ALA A 60 -3.09 -17.32 -11.91
N TYR A 61 -1.87 -17.50 -12.42
CA TYR A 61 -0.64 -16.98 -11.83
C TYR A 61 0.33 -16.46 -12.90
N PHE A 62 1.25 -15.60 -12.48
CA PHE A 62 2.33 -15.05 -13.29
C PHE A 62 3.62 -15.09 -12.47
N ASP A 63 4.59 -15.88 -12.94
CA ASP A 63 5.82 -16.31 -12.26
C ASP A 63 7.08 -16.00 -13.10
N GLN A 64 7.00 -15.03 -14.01
CA GLN A 64 8.17 -14.51 -14.73
C GLN A 64 9.11 -13.62 -13.91
N PRO A 65 8.66 -12.86 -12.90
CA PRO A 65 9.57 -12.12 -12.02
C PRO A 65 10.45 -13.11 -11.24
N GLN A 66 11.70 -12.71 -10.98
CA GLN A 66 12.64 -13.52 -10.21
C GLN A 66 12.72 -13.08 -8.74
N ASP A 67 12.03 -11.99 -8.40
CA ASP A 67 12.11 -11.28 -7.13
C ASP A 67 10.83 -10.42 -6.93
N SER A 68 10.73 -9.81 -5.76
CA SER A 68 9.64 -9.01 -5.19
C SER A 68 8.92 -8.09 -6.19
N LEU A 69 7.57 -8.12 -6.19
CA LEU A 69 6.69 -7.24 -6.96
C LEU A 69 6.11 -6.10 -6.10
N PHE A 70 6.82 -4.97 -6.04
CA PHE A 70 6.43 -3.81 -5.22
C PHE A 70 5.14 -3.11 -5.66
N THR A 71 4.78 -3.14 -6.96
CA THR A 71 3.68 -2.31 -7.49
C THR A 71 2.80 -3.02 -8.51
N ILE A 72 1.52 -2.63 -8.53
CA ILE A 72 0.49 -3.17 -9.42
C ILE A 72 -0.50 -2.07 -9.86
N ALA A 73 -0.78 -1.99 -11.17
CA ALA A 73 -1.64 -0.98 -11.78
C ALA A 73 -2.62 -1.57 -12.81
N GLN A 74 -3.90 -1.28 -12.65
CA GLN A 74 -4.98 -1.77 -13.51
C GLN A 74 -5.46 -0.71 -14.51
N HIS A 75 -5.69 -1.09 -15.76
CA HIS A 75 -6.16 -0.17 -16.79
C HIS A 75 -7.61 0.29 -16.53
N PRO A 76 -7.90 1.61 -16.46
CA PRO A 76 -9.18 2.13 -15.96
C PRO A 76 -10.40 1.75 -16.82
N VAL A 77 -10.22 1.57 -18.13
CA VAL A 77 -11.28 1.17 -19.08
C VAL A 77 -11.31 -0.33 -19.37
N HIS A 78 -10.22 -1.06 -19.06
CA HIS A 78 -10.02 -2.45 -19.45
C HIS A 78 -9.52 -3.25 -18.24
N PRO A 79 -10.39 -3.61 -17.29
CA PRO A 79 -9.98 -4.19 -16.01
C PRO A 79 -9.19 -5.50 -16.11
N SER A 80 -9.16 -6.16 -17.27
CA SER A 80 -8.38 -7.36 -17.48
C SER A 80 -6.88 -7.10 -17.71
N LEU A 81 -6.51 -5.90 -18.17
CA LEU A 81 -5.12 -5.47 -18.38
C LEU A 81 -4.50 -4.98 -17.07
N ILE A 82 -3.42 -5.64 -16.66
CA ILE A 82 -2.71 -5.41 -15.41
C ILE A 82 -1.23 -5.23 -15.71
N ALA A 83 -0.64 -4.14 -15.21
CA ALA A 83 0.80 -3.96 -15.15
C ALA A 83 1.29 -4.25 -13.74
N VAL A 84 2.38 -5.01 -13.60
CA VAL A 84 3.11 -5.22 -12.34
C VAL A 84 4.56 -4.76 -12.50
N GLY A 85 5.20 -4.37 -11.40
CA GLY A 85 6.58 -3.88 -11.38
C GLY A 85 7.27 -4.25 -10.08
N GLY A 86 8.59 -4.45 -10.16
CA GLY A 86 9.41 -4.91 -9.05
C GLY A 86 10.89 -4.95 -9.40
N SER A 87 11.61 -5.85 -8.74
CA SER A 87 13.00 -6.21 -9.04
C SER A 87 13.08 -7.29 -10.12
N ALA A 88 14.14 -7.28 -10.93
CA ALA A 88 14.43 -8.35 -11.90
C ALA A 88 15.30 -9.50 -11.33
N GLY A 89 15.79 -9.39 -10.08
CA GLY A 89 16.60 -10.42 -9.43
C GLY A 89 17.18 -10.00 -8.09
N THR A 90 17.69 -10.95 -7.31
CA THR A 90 18.06 -10.78 -5.90
C THR A 90 19.49 -10.24 -5.68
N GLU A 91 20.07 -9.51 -6.64
CA GLU A 91 21.42 -8.93 -6.53
C GLU A 91 21.33 -7.44 -6.16
N ASP A 92 22.28 -6.91 -5.38
CA ASP A 92 22.25 -5.50 -4.92
C ASP A 92 22.21 -4.47 -6.08
N ASP A 93 22.73 -4.82 -7.26
CA ASP A 93 22.73 -4.02 -8.49
C ASP A 93 21.63 -4.47 -9.49
N ALA A 94 20.60 -5.19 -9.04
CA ALA A 94 19.58 -5.74 -9.94
C ALA A 94 18.71 -4.63 -10.58
N PRO A 95 18.48 -4.69 -11.91
CA PRO A 95 17.65 -3.70 -12.58
C PRO A 95 16.18 -3.88 -12.22
N GLY A 96 15.42 -2.79 -12.19
CA GLY A 96 13.96 -2.87 -12.11
C GLY A 96 13.36 -3.38 -13.41
N ALA A 97 12.34 -4.23 -13.28
CA ALA A 97 11.54 -4.73 -14.38
C ALA A 97 10.04 -4.57 -14.07
N GLY A 98 9.25 -4.50 -15.13
CA GLY A 98 7.80 -4.60 -15.04
C GLY A 98 7.22 -5.37 -16.21
N TRP A 99 5.99 -5.83 -16.06
CA TRP A 99 5.33 -6.71 -17.01
C TRP A 99 3.86 -6.32 -17.15
N LEU A 100 3.36 -6.33 -18.37
CA LEU A 100 1.95 -6.10 -18.70
C LEU A 100 1.33 -7.43 -19.15
N PHE A 101 0.27 -7.88 -18.50
CA PHE A 101 -0.44 -9.11 -18.86
C PHE A 101 -1.96 -8.90 -18.92
N ASP A 102 -2.66 -9.81 -19.62
CA ASP A 102 -4.12 -9.82 -19.71
C ASP A 102 -4.71 -11.02 -18.96
N THR A 103 -5.47 -10.72 -17.91
CA THR A 103 -6.18 -11.71 -17.10
C THR A 103 -7.43 -12.27 -17.79
N SER A 104 -7.82 -11.77 -18.97
CA SER A 104 -8.95 -12.34 -19.73
C SER A 104 -8.73 -13.81 -20.11
N ALA A 105 -7.47 -14.25 -20.22
CA ALA A 105 -7.07 -15.63 -20.45
C ALA A 105 -7.36 -16.57 -19.26
N ALA A 106 -7.51 -16.03 -18.04
CA ALA A 106 -7.83 -16.81 -16.85
C ALA A 106 -9.27 -17.33 -16.92
N GLN A 107 -9.43 -18.65 -17.02
CA GLN A 107 -10.72 -19.32 -17.01
C GLN A 107 -11.26 -19.35 -15.56
N SER A 108 -12.49 -18.87 -15.37
CA SER A 108 -13.18 -18.90 -14.08
C SER A 108 -13.38 -20.35 -13.60
N ARG A 109 -13.16 -20.62 -12.31
CA ARG A 109 -13.37 -21.96 -11.73
C ARG A 109 -14.88 -22.26 -11.67
N PRO A 110 -15.35 -23.47 -12.03
CA PRO A 110 -16.77 -23.79 -11.99
C PRO A 110 -17.31 -23.82 -10.55
N VAL A 111 -18.33 -23.00 -10.26
CA VAL A 111 -18.97 -22.79 -8.94
C VAL A 111 -19.69 -24.00 -8.31
N LEU A 112 -19.60 -25.20 -8.89
CA LEU A 112 -20.29 -26.38 -8.37
C LEU A 112 -19.39 -27.19 -7.42
N PRO A 113 -19.89 -27.65 -6.25
CA PRO A 113 -19.14 -28.51 -5.35
C PRO A 113 -18.67 -29.80 -6.02
N ALA A 114 -17.53 -30.33 -5.57
CA ALA A 114 -16.97 -31.57 -6.08
C ALA A 114 -17.96 -32.76 -6.04
N SER A 115 -18.94 -32.75 -5.13
CA SER A 115 -19.99 -33.77 -5.03
C SER A 115 -21.00 -33.79 -6.19
N PHE A 116 -20.97 -32.81 -7.11
CA PHE A 116 -21.89 -32.70 -8.24
C PHE A 116 -21.25 -32.97 -9.61
N ALA A 117 -19.92 -33.14 -9.71
CA ALA A 117 -19.27 -33.50 -10.96
C ALA A 117 -19.35 -35.01 -11.19
N SER A 118 -19.77 -35.42 -12.40
CA SER A 118 -19.88 -36.84 -12.77
C SER A 118 -18.57 -37.52 -13.17
N ASP A 119 -17.46 -36.77 -13.20
CA ASP A 119 -16.15 -37.25 -13.64
C ASP A 119 -15.02 -36.70 -12.73
N PRO A 120 -14.35 -37.56 -11.92
CA PRO A 120 -13.22 -37.15 -11.08
C PRO A 120 -11.99 -36.71 -11.88
N ALA A 121 -11.79 -37.19 -13.11
CA ALA A 121 -10.65 -36.78 -13.93
C ALA A 121 -10.81 -35.32 -14.40
N ALA A 122 -12.05 -34.91 -14.68
CA ALA A 122 -12.37 -33.52 -15.01
C ALA A 122 -12.11 -32.55 -13.83
N GLN A 123 -12.20 -33.02 -12.58
CA GLN A 123 -11.91 -32.21 -11.39
C GLN A 123 -10.43 -31.91 -11.24
N ALA A 124 -9.56 -32.91 -11.42
CA ALA A 124 -8.11 -32.73 -11.36
C ALA A 124 -7.62 -31.71 -12.42
N SER A 125 -8.21 -31.71 -13.62
CA SER A 125 -7.93 -30.71 -14.66
C SER A 125 -8.58 -29.34 -14.45
N ALA A 126 -9.57 -29.22 -13.54
CA ALA A 126 -10.30 -27.98 -13.28
C ALA A 126 -9.75 -27.18 -12.07
N GLN A 127 -8.71 -27.70 -11.41
CA GLN A 127 -8.03 -27.05 -10.28
C GLN A 127 -6.64 -26.50 -10.65
N THR A 128 -6.15 -26.75 -11.84
CA THR A 128 -4.85 -26.22 -12.31
C THR A 128 -4.98 -24.73 -12.62
N SER A 129 -4.28 -23.89 -11.85
CA SER A 129 -4.17 -22.46 -12.10
C SER A 129 -3.56 -22.20 -13.49
N THR A 130 -4.10 -21.25 -14.25
CA THR A 130 -3.60 -20.92 -15.59
C THR A 130 -2.33 -20.07 -15.50
N GLN A 131 -1.22 -20.48 -16.13
CA GLN A 131 -0.04 -19.63 -16.25
C GLN A 131 -0.31 -18.51 -17.26
N LEU A 132 -0.09 -17.26 -16.86
CA LEU A 132 -0.22 -16.08 -17.71
C LEU A 132 1.10 -15.78 -18.43
N THR A 133 1.00 -15.14 -19.60
CA THR A 133 2.15 -14.70 -20.39
C THR A 133 2.22 -13.18 -20.43
N SER A 134 3.41 -12.61 -20.33
CA SER A 134 3.61 -11.19 -20.59
C SER A 134 3.21 -10.83 -22.03
N LEU A 135 2.56 -9.68 -22.18
CA LEU A 135 2.24 -9.02 -23.45
C LEU A 135 3.27 -7.94 -23.80
N PHE A 136 3.91 -7.35 -22.78
CA PHE A 136 4.92 -6.32 -22.93
C PHE A 136 5.77 -6.20 -21.67
N ASP A 137 7.08 -6.12 -21.87
CA ASP A 137 8.07 -6.03 -20.80
C ASP A 137 8.59 -4.58 -20.68
N ILE A 138 8.60 -4.08 -19.45
CA ILE A 138 9.01 -2.73 -19.06
C ILE A 138 10.48 -2.79 -18.66
N GLU A 139 11.36 -2.62 -19.65
CA GLU A 139 12.81 -2.74 -19.47
C GLU A 139 13.52 -1.40 -19.26
N GLY A 140 14.64 -1.44 -18.51
CA GLY A 140 15.69 -0.42 -18.52
C GLY A 140 15.63 0.62 -17.40
N HIS A 141 14.81 0.39 -16.38
CA HIS A 141 15.12 0.96 -15.06
C HIS A 141 16.41 0.32 -14.56
N THR A 142 17.24 1.10 -13.86
CA THR A 142 18.52 0.63 -13.30
C THR A 142 18.43 0.16 -11.85
N ASP A 143 17.25 0.25 -11.26
CA ASP A 143 16.88 -0.17 -9.91
C ASP A 143 15.36 -0.46 -9.90
N SER A 144 14.86 -1.13 -8.87
CA SER A 144 13.49 -1.64 -8.71
C SER A 144 12.39 -0.68 -9.14
N VAL A 145 11.40 -1.19 -9.88
CA VAL A 145 10.18 -0.43 -10.22
C VAL A 145 9.28 -0.38 -9.00
N ASN A 146 9.24 0.77 -8.33
CA ASN A 146 8.52 0.96 -7.07
C ASN A 146 7.09 1.49 -7.27
N ALA A 147 6.78 2.15 -8.40
CA ALA A 147 5.44 2.66 -8.66
C ALA A 147 5.03 2.52 -10.14
N LEU A 148 3.77 2.13 -10.36
CA LEU A 148 3.12 2.08 -11.66
C LEU A 148 1.77 2.81 -11.60
N THR A 149 1.41 3.55 -12.66
CA THR A 149 0.04 4.02 -12.83
C THR A 149 -0.38 4.12 -14.30
N TRP A 150 -1.65 3.85 -14.55
CA TRP A 150 -2.33 4.24 -15.77
C TRP A 150 -2.80 5.68 -15.67
N THR A 151 -2.76 6.43 -16.77
CA THR A 151 -3.33 7.79 -16.80
C THR A 151 -4.86 7.78 -16.78
N LEU A 152 -5.46 8.75 -16.11
CA LEU A 152 -6.91 8.97 -16.12
C LEU A 152 -7.31 10.02 -17.17
N PRO A 153 -8.55 9.95 -17.70
CA PRO A 153 -9.60 8.97 -17.38
C PRO A 153 -9.59 7.70 -18.23
N ARG A 154 -8.70 7.57 -19.24
CA ARG A 154 -8.81 6.56 -20.30
C ARG A 154 -7.75 5.46 -20.31
N GLY A 155 -6.62 5.61 -19.63
CA GLY A 155 -5.49 4.68 -19.71
C GLY A 155 -4.63 4.85 -20.96
N GLU A 156 -4.63 6.04 -21.59
CA GLU A 156 -3.91 6.30 -22.85
C GLU A 156 -2.38 6.16 -22.70
N VAL A 157 -1.87 6.29 -21.47
CA VAL A 157 -0.45 6.14 -21.12
C VAL A 157 -0.31 5.27 -19.87
N LEU A 158 0.61 4.32 -19.91
CA LEU A 158 1.18 3.66 -18.72
C LEU A 158 2.43 4.41 -18.30
N VAL A 159 2.57 4.64 -17.00
CA VAL A 159 3.75 5.29 -16.40
C VAL A 159 4.34 4.35 -15.35
N SER A 160 5.66 4.14 -15.42
CA SER A 160 6.44 3.54 -14.34
C SER A 160 7.37 4.57 -13.72
N ALA A 161 7.68 4.36 -12.45
CA ALA A 161 8.76 5.04 -11.76
C ALA A 161 9.51 4.05 -10.86
N GLY A 162 10.83 4.22 -10.79
CA GLY A 162 11.72 3.35 -10.04
C GLY A 162 12.41 4.03 -8.86
N LEU A 163 13.09 3.23 -8.06
CA LEU A 163 14.08 3.71 -7.08
C LEU A 163 15.28 4.35 -7.79
N ASP A 164 15.48 4.11 -9.10
CA ASP A 164 16.45 4.85 -9.92
C ASP A 164 16.06 6.32 -10.20
N GLY A 165 14.92 6.78 -9.67
CA GLY A 165 14.42 8.14 -9.83
C GLY A 165 13.89 8.45 -11.23
N ARG A 166 13.92 7.47 -12.14
CA ARG A 166 13.41 7.65 -13.51
C ARG A 166 11.90 7.48 -13.51
N ILE A 167 11.27 8.29 -14.34
CA ILE A 167 9.85 8.20 -14.70
C ILE A 167 9.81 7.91 -16.19
N ARG A 168 9.03 6.91 -16.60
CA ARG A 168 8.96 6.48 -18.00
C ARG A 168 7.52 6.33 -18.44
N ALA A 169 7.24 6.76 -19.66
CA ALA A 169 5.89 6.80 -20.22
C ALA A 169 5.78 5.97 -21.51
N TRP A 170 4.78 5.10 -21.58
CA TRP A 170 4.42 4.35 -22.77
C TRP A 170 2.98 4.65 -23.17
N LYS A 171 2.81 5.16 -24.40
CA LYS A 171 1.50 5.25 -25.03
C LYS A 171 0.95 3.84 -25.23
N THR A 172 -0.31 3.66 -24.88
CA THR A 172 -1.01 2.38 -24.99
C THR A 172 -2.15 2.49 -25.98
N ASP A 173 -2.09 1.68 -27.04
CA ASP A 173 -3.17 1.50 -28.01
C ASP A 173 -3.78 0.09 -27.81
N VAL A 174 -5.01 0.02 -27.29
CA VAL A 174 -5.76 -1.23 -27.10
C VAL A 174 -6.75 -1.40 -28.25
N ASN A 175 -6.43 -2.28 -29.21
CA ASN A 175 -7.25 -2.53 -30.40
C ASN A 175 -7.98 -3.89 -30.31
N PRO A 176 -9.32 -3.93 -30.33
CA PRO A 176 -10.07 -5.18 -30.34
C PRO A 176 -9.68 -6.09 -31.52
N GLY A 177 -8.99 -7.18 -31.23
CA GLY A 177 -8.55 -8.18 -32.22
C GLY A 177 -7.10 -8.02 -32.72
N GLU A 178 -6.43 -6.89 -32.47
CA GLU A 178 -4.98 -6.73 -32.75
C GLU A 178 -4.12 -6.85 -31.48
N GLY A 179 -4.74 -6.77 -30.30
CA GLY A 179 -4.07 -6.86 -29.00
C GLY A 179 -3.74 -5.50 -28.40
N VAL A 180 -2.75 -5.48 -27.50
CA VAL A 180 -2.23 -4.26 -26.88
C VAL A 180 -0.92 -3.88 -27.54
N LYS A 181 -0.79 -2.62 -27.95
CA LYS A 181 0.46 -2.06 -28.46
C LYS A 181 0.97 -0.96 -27.53
N MET A 182 2.15 -1.18 -26.97
CA MET A 182 2.88 -0.19 -26.19
C MET A 182 3.88 0.55 -27.10
N THR A 183 4.00 1.86 -26.93
CA THR A 183 5.00 2.69 -27.63
C THR A 183 5.65 3.64 -26.64
N PHE A 184 6.96 3.51 -26.43
CA PHE A 184 7.71 4.41 -25.54
C PHE A 184 7.63 5.86 -26.05
N LEU A 185 7.28 6.78 -25.15
CA LEU A 185 7.19 8.22 -25.42
C LEU A 185 8.46 8.95 -25.01
N GLY A 186 8.96 8.66 -23.79
CA GLY A 186 10.12 9.34 -23.21
C GLY A 186 10.31 8.99 -21.75
N GLU A 187 11.41 9.50 -21.20
CA GLU A 187 11.78 9.39 -19.79
C GLU A 187 12.17 10.75 -19.21
N ALA A 188 12.03 10.89 -17.89
CA ALA A 188 12.52 12.03 -17.11
C ALA A 188 13.17 11.51 -15.81
N GLN A 189 14.16 12.23 -15.28
CA GLN A 189 14.87 11.86 -14.05
C GLN A 189 15.25 13.15 -13.31
N GLU A 190 14.28 13.72 -12.58
CA GLU A 190 14.46 14.98 -11.83
C GLU A 190 14.75 14.75 -10.33
N VAL A 191 14.54 13.52 -9.85
CA VAL A 191 14.59 13.13 -8.44
C VAL A 191 15.49 11.90 -8.27
N PRO A 192 16.03 11.63 -7.06
CA PRO A 192 16.89 10.47 -6.83
C PRO A 192 16.12 9.14 -6.86
N GLU A 193 14.95 9.08 -6.21
CA GLU A 193 14.12 7.86 -6.05
C GLU A 193 12.63 8.28 -6.04
N VAL A 194 11.73 7.45 -6.56
CA VAL A 194 10.27 7.73 -6.56
C VAL A 194 9.54 6.77 -5.61
N ASN A 195 8.81 7.35 -4.64
CA ASN A 195 8.10 6.60 -3.60
C ASN A 195 6.69 6.18 -4.03
N TRP A 196 5.98 7.04 -4.78
CA TRP A 196 4.60 6.78 -5.21
C TRP A 196 4.23 7.54 -6.49
N LEU A 197 3.24 7.01 -7.22
CA LEU A 197 2.57 7.67 -8.35
C LEU A 197 1.06 7.76 -8.10
N SER A 198 0.44 8.89 -8.46
CA SER A 198 -1.00 9.12 -8.28
C SER A 198 -1.59 9.86 -9.50
N PRO A 199 -2.47 9.23 -10.30
CA PRO A 199 -3.03 9.86 -11.49
C PRO A 199 -4.11 10.88 -11.12
N CYS A 200 -4.12 12.03 -11.79
CA CYS A 200 -5.09 13.08 -11.53
C CYS A 200 -6.49 12.65 -12.01
N PRO A 201 -7.53 12.68 -11.14
CA PRO A 201 -8.89 12.29 -11.54
C PRO A 201 -9.63 13.39 -12.32
N SER A 202 -9.02 14.57 -12.54
CA SER A 202 -9.71 15.70 -13.18
C SER A 202 -10.00 15.43 -14.66
N PRO A 203 -11.27 15.52 -15.11
CA PRO A 203 -11.61 15.43 -16.52
C PRO A 203 -11.18 16.67 -17.32
N SER A 204 -10.77 17.77 -16.67
CA SER A 204 -10.25 18.96 -17.36
C SER A 204 -8.77 18.83 -17.75
N ASN A 205 -8.02 18.02 -17.00
CA ASN A 205 -6.57 17.82 -17.15
C ASN A 205 -6.30 16.31 -17.32
N PRO A 206 -6.70 15.72 -18.46
CA PRO A 206 -6.44 14.30 -18.73
C PRO A 206 -4.93 14.05 -18.81
N ASN A 207 -4.52 12.79 -18.63
CA ASN A 207 -3.13 12.36 -18.71
C ASN A 207 -2.17 13.10 -17.76
N SER A 208 -2.69 13.67 -16.67
CA SER A 208 -1.89 14.27 -15.61
C SER A 208 -1.61 13.28 -14.48
N ILE A 209 -0.40 13.31 -13.92
CA ILE A 209 0.06 12.48 -12.80
C ILE A 209 0.76 13.34 -11.74
N ALA A 210 0.74 12.89 -10.49
CA ALA A 210 1.63 13.36 -9.44
C ALA A 210 2.56 12.23 -8.98
N LEU A 211 3.72 12.62 -8.45
CA LEU A 211 4.66 11.74 -7.78
C LEU A 211 5.22 12.40 -6.52
N GLY A 212 5.64 11.58 -5.57
CA GLY A 212 6.46 11.99 -4.43
C GLY A 212 7.78 11.23 -4.42
N ALA A 213 8.86 11.92 -4.05
CA ALA A 213 10.22 11.40 -4.02
C ALA A 213 10.80 11.31 -2.61
N SER A 214 11.90 10.58 -2.46
CA SER A 214 12.61 10.41 -1.18
C SER A 214 13.33 11.68 -0.69
N ASP A 215 13.56 12.66 -1.57
CA ASP A 215 14.03 14.00 -1.19
C ASP A 215 12.90 14.93 -0.68
N GLY A 216 11.67 14.42 -0.58
CA GLY A 216 10.47 15.17 -0.18
C GLY A 216 9.84 15.98 -1.31
N SER A 217 10.45 16.05 -2.49
CA SER A 217 9.89 16.81 -3.60
C SER A 217 8.64 16.14 -4.18
N ILE A 218 7.68 16.98 -4.56
CA ILE A 218 6.43 16.56 -5.20
C ILE A 218 6.41 17.15 -6.61
N TRP A 219 6.24 16.31 -7.62
CA TRP A 219 6.19 16.75 -9.02
C TRP A 219 4.86 16.39 -9.65
N VAL A 220 4.34 17.28 -10.50
CA VAL A 220 3.13 17.05 -11.28
C VAL A 220 3.49 17.17 -12.77
N TYR A 221 3.17 16.13 -13.53
CA TYR A 221 3.38 16.09 -14.99
C TYR A 221 2.05 15.98 -15.71
N THR A 222 1.95 16.63 -16.87
CA THR A 222 0.96 16.34 -17.91
C THR A 222 1.67 15.59 -19.02
N ILE A 223 1.10 14.46 -19.46
CA ILE A 223 1.66 13.66 -20.55
C ILE A 223 0.83 13.87 -21.81
N ASP A 224 1.42 14.48 -22.84
CA ASP A 224 0.80 14.62 -24.16
C ASP A 224 1.37 13.56 -25.12
N PRO A 225 0.66 12.44 -25.38
CA PRO A 225 1.12 11.40 -26.31
C PRO A 225 1.14 11.84 -27.78
N SER A 226 0.70 13.06 -28.10
CA SER A 226 0.75 13.64 -29.45
C SER A 226 1.96 14.56 -29.69
N ASP A 227 2.60 15.07 -28.63
CA ASP A 227 3.85 15.83 -28.72
C ASP A 227 5.05 14.87 -28.64
N SER A 228 5.55 14.45 -29.80
CA SER A 228 6.75 13.60 -29.88
C SER A 228 8.07 14.33 -29.59
N SER A 229 8.03 15.64 -29.32
CA SER A 229 9.23 16.45 -29.01
C SER A 229 9.39 16.73 -27.52
N ASN A 230 8.28 16.88 -26.78
CA ASN A 230 8.28 16.97 -25.33
C ASN A 230 6.99 16.36 -24.72
N PRO A 231 6.89 15.02 -24.66
CA PRO A 231 5.67 14.36 -24.21
C PRO A 231 5.43 14.49 -22.69
N LEU A 232 6.48 14.68 -21.87
CA LEU A 232 6.37 14.84 -20.42
C LEU A 232 6.53 16.31 -20.04
N GLN A 233 5.43 16.98 -19.70
CA GLN A 233 5.42 18.41 -19.37
C GLN A 233 5.28 18.62 -17.86
N ILE A 234 6.27 19.24 -17.22
CA ILE A 234 6.20 19.63 -15.81
C ILE A 234 5.16 20.74 -15.65
N VAL A 235 4.14 20.48 -14.82
CA VAL A 235 3.10 21.45 -14.43
C VAL A 235 3.53 22.20 -13.16
N GLN A 236 3.99 21.46 -12.16
CA GLN A 236 4.40 21.98 -10.85
C GLN A 236 5.55 21.13 -10.29
N SER A 237 6.39 21.77 -9.49
CA SER A 237 7.35 21.11 -8.60
C SER A 237 7.35 21.82 -7.23
N TYR A 238 7.23 21.04 -6.16
CA TYR A 238 7.09 21.54 -4.80
C TYR A 238 8.19 20.95 -3.91
N PHE A 239 8.76 21.78 -3.04
CA PHE A 239 9.94 21.46 -2.21
C PHE A 239 9.76 22.00 -0.77
N LEU A 240 8.59 21.76 -0.15
CA LEU A 240 8.34 22.18 1.24
C LEU A 240 8.45 21.04 2.27
N HIS A 241 8.28 19.77 1.88
CA HIS A 241 8.66 18.66 2.75
C HIS A 241 10.18 18.65 2.90
N THR A 242 10.64 18.22 4.08
CA THR A 242 12.05 18.20 4.50
C THR A 242 12.59 16.79 4.72
N GLY A 243 11.73 15.77 4.61
CA GLY A 243 12.06 14.35 4.55
C GLY A 243 11.27 13.64 3.44
N PRO A 244 11.40 12.31 3.30
CA PRO A 244 10.77 11.52 2.24
C PRO A 244 9.26 11.75 2.14
N SER A 245 8.74 11.87 0.92
CA SER A 245 7.30 11.93 0.66
C SER A 245 6.73 10.52 0.62
N THR A 246 5.92 10.15 1.62
CA THR A 246 5.47 8.76 1.83
C THR A 246 4.21 8.44 1.04
N ALA A 247 3.25 9.35 0.97
CA ALA A 247 2.01 9.14 0.24
C ALA A 247 1.38 10.44 -0.29
N GLY A 248 0.56 10.31 -1.34
CA GLY A 248 -0.19 11.42 -1.93
C GLY A 248 -1.54 11.02 -2.53
N ALA A 249 -2.54 11.88 -2.33
CA ALA A 249 -3.90 11.68 -2.83
C ALA A 249 -4.48 12.97 -3.44
N TRP A 250 -5.15 12.82 -4.59
CA TRP A 250 -5.89 13.90 -5.24
C TRP A 250 -7.29 14.08 -4.63
N THR A 251 -7.80 15.31 -4.59
CA THR A 251 -9.23 15.54 -4.38
C THR A 251 -10.06 14.95 -5.53
N PRO A 252 -11.34 14.59 -5.30
CA PRO A 252 -12.19 13.98 -6.34
C PRO A 252 -12.43 14.85 -7.59
N ASP A 253 -12.18 16.16 -7.52
CA ASP A 253 -12.22 17.11 -8.64
C ASP A 253 -10.85 17.31 -9.32
N GLY A 254 -9.81 16.66 -8.81
CA GLY A 254 -8.41 16.77 -9.23
C GLY A 254 -7.84 18.19 -9.16
N GLN A 255 -8.45 19.08 -8.37
CA GLN A 255 -7.96 20.47 -8.23
C GLN A 255 -6.85 20.60 -7.19
N LEU A 256 -6.91 19.81 -6.13
CA LEU A 256 -5.94 19.80 -5.05
C LEU A 256 -5.24 18.44 -4.96
N LEU A 257 -3.96 18.47 -4.59
CA LEU A 257 -3.17 17.29 -4.26
C LEU A 257 -2.76 17.40 -2.80
N ALA A 258 -3.07 16.41 -1.97
CA ALA A 258 -2.59 16.35 -0.59
C ALA A 258 -1.42 15.36 -0.52
N THR A 259 -0.34 15.71 0.18
CA THR A 259 0.86 14.88 0.36
C THR A 259 1.34 14.90 1.81
N VAL A 260 1.94 13.79 2.24
CA VAL A 260 2.51 13.60 3.58
C VAL A 260 3.94 13.12 3.52
N SER A 261 4.67 13.32 4.61
CA SER A 261 6.07 12.97 4.75
C SER A 261 6.41 12.43 6.14
N GLU A 262 7.51 11.70 6.24
CA GLU A 262 8.13 11.27 7.49
C GLU A 262 8.50 12.45 8.41
N ASP A 263 8.71 13.65 7.86
CA ASP A 263 8.95 14.88 8.63
C ASP A 263 7.71 15.39 9.39
N SER A 264 6.61 14.63 9.36
CA SER A 264 5.33 14.92 10.00
C SER A 264 4.59 16.15 9.45
N SER A 265 4.90 16.58 8.23
CA SER A 265 4.16 17.63 7.53
C SER A 265 3.09 17.10 6.55
N LEU A 266 2.01 17.87 6.44
CA LEU A 266 0.94 17.72 5.47
C LEU A 266 0.83 19.03 4.68
N TYR A 267 1.00 18.93 3.37
CA TYR A 267 0.71 20.01 2.45
C TYR A 267 -0.45 19.60 1.53
N VAL A 268 -1.34 20.56 1.26
CA VAL A 268 -2.40 20.42 0.26
C VAL A 268 -2.20 21.49 -0.79
N TRP A 269 -1.72 21.08 -1.96
CA TRP A 269 -1.28 21.92 -3.07
C TRP A 269 -2.44 22.39 -3.94
N ASP A 270 -2.41 23.65 -4.36
CA ASP A 270 -3.24 24.15 -5.47
C ASP A 270 -2.49 23.97 -6.79
N VAL A 271 -2.76 22.87 -7.48
CA VAL A 271 -1.99 22.47 -8.66
C VAL A 271 -2.24 23.39 -9.86
N TRP A 272 -3.47 23.88 -10.01
CA TRP A 272 -3.92 24.62 -11.18
C TRP A 272 -4.13 26.12 -10.93
N GLY A 273 -3.85 26.60 -9.71
CA GLY A 273 -4.11 28.00 -9.29
C GLY A 273 -5.59 28.31 -9.04
N THR A 274 -6.45 27.29 -8.97
CA THR A 274 -7.89 27.45 -8.80
C THR A 274 -8.23 28.01 -7.42
N ALA A 275 -7.57 27.52 -6.37
CA ALA A 275 -7.77 27.97 -5.00
C ALA A 275 -7.22 29.38 -4.75
N VAL A 276 -6.02 29.68 -5.25
CA VAL A 276 -5.45 31.04 -5.26
C VAL A 276 -6.40 32.01 -5.97
N SER A 277 -6.97 31.62 -7.12
CA SER A 277 -7.95 32.45 -7.83
C SER A 277 -9.26 32.69 -7.06
N ALA A 278 -9.63 31.75 -6.17
CA ALA A 278 -10.77 31.86 -5.26
C ALA A 278 -10.45 32.64 -3.97
N GLY A 279 -9.20 33.09 -3.78
CA GLY A 279 -8.74 33.75 -2.55
C GLY A 279 -8.49 32.79 -1.39
N VAL A 280 -8.22 31.51 -1.69
CA VAL A 280 -8.02 30.43 -0.72
C VAL A 280 -6.62 29.85 -0.88
N SER A 281 -5.64 30.49 -0.28
CA SER A 281 -4.26 30.00 -0.21
C SER A 281 -3.66 30.36 1.15
N SER A 282 -2.71 29.54 1.61
CA SER A 282 -1.83 29.90 2.72
C SER A 282 -0.80 30.96 2.30
N ASP A 283 -0.05 31.47 3.27
CA ASP A 283 0.95 32.53 3.07
C ASP A 283 2.07 32.16 2.09
N ASN A 284 2.30 30.86 1.83
CA ASN A 284 3.28 30.40 0.82
C ASN A 284 2.78 30.48 -0.63
N GLY A 285 1.49 30.74 -0.85
CA GLY A 285 0.89 30.93 -2.18
C GLY A 285 0.79 29.67 -3.06
N MET A 286 1.27 28.52 -2.61
CA MET A 286 1.27 27.24 -3.35
C MET A 286 0.31 26.21 -2.75
N SER A 287 0.09 26.27 -1.44
CA SER A 287 -0.74 25.32 -0.70
C SER A 287 -1.96 26.00 -0.06
N VAL A 288 -3.07 25.28 0.02
CA VAL A 288 -4.32 25.71 0.69
C VAL A 288 -4.37 25.27 2.15
N VAL A 289 -3.60 24.24 2.51
CA VAL A 289 -3.33 23.79 3.87
C VAL A 289 -1.85 23.46 3.96
N ALA A 290 -1.21 23.94 5.02
CA ALA A 290 0.11 23.59 5.44
C ALA A 290 0.03 23.34 6.95
N LEU A 291 0.39 22.13 7.39
CA LEU A 291 0.51 21.77 8.81
C LEU A 291 1.82 21.01 8.97
N THR A 292 2.61 21.31 9.99
CA THR A 292 3.93 20.72 10.20
C THR A 292 4.09 20.22 11.64
N ALA A 293 5.24 19.66 11.99
CA ALA A 293 5.59 19.34 13.37
C ALA A 293 5.57 20.57 14.31
N GLU A 294 5.65 21.81 13.81
CA GLU A 294 5.49 23.01 14.63
C GLU A 294 4.06 23.15 15.20
N ASP A 295 3.06 22.61 14.48
CA ASP A 295 1.67 22.52 14.95
C ASP A 295 1.50 21.34 15.92
N GLN A 296 1.81 21.56 17.20
CA GLN A 296 1.70 20.55 18.29
C GLN A 296 0.37 19.77 18.35
N ARG A 297 -0.71 20.29 17.77
CA ARG A 297 -2.01 19.58 17.68
C ARG A 297 -2.08 18.64 16.47
N PHE A 298 -1.38 18.98 15.39
CA PHE A 298 -1.26 18.16 14.19
C PHE A 298 -0.17 17.09 14.34
N GLU A 299 0.98 17.45 14.91
CA GLU A 299 2.18 16.61 15.10
C GLU A 299 1.86 15.12 15.42
N VAL A 300 2.58 14.24 14.73
CA VAL A 300 2.61 12.78 14.93
C VAL A 300 4.08 12.37 15.03
N GLU A 301 4.56 12.16 16.24
CA GLU A 301 5.95 11.72 16.46
C GLU A 301 6.17 10.35 15.78
N GLY A 302 7.20 10.28 14.93
CA GLY A 302 7.49 9.11 14.09
C GLY A 302 6.98 9.22 12.65
N GLY A 303 6.37 10.34 12.23
CA GLY A 303 6.06 10.60 10.82
C GLY A 303 4.66 10.17 10.36
N LEU A 304 4.35 10.50 9.10
CA LEU A 304 3.10 10.20 8.41
C LEU A 304 3.39 9.27 7.23
N TYR A 305 2.56 8.25 7.04
CA TYR A 305 2.79 7.17 6.06
C TYR A 305 1.63 6.97 5.08
N SER A 306 0.41 7.37 5.46
CA SER A 306 -0.79 7.13 4.63
C SER A 306 -1.72 8.33 4.56
N ILE A 307 -2.48 8.42 3.48
CA ILE A 307 -3.40 9.54 3.22
C ILE A 307 -4.63 9.10 2.42
N ALA A 308 -5.80 9.62 2.80
CA ALA A 308 -7.05 9.41 2.06
C ALA A 308 -7.97 10.63 2.14
N ILE A 309 -8.66 10.94 1.04
CA ILE A 309 -9.53 12.11 0.93
C ILE A 309 -11.01 11.68 0.89
N ASP A 310 -11.87 12.49 1.51
CA ASP A 310 -13.33 12.36 1.45
C ASP A 310 -13.83 12.35 -0.01
N PRO A 311 -14.71 11.40 -0.42
CA PRO A 311 -15.32 11.39 -1.75
C PRO A 311 -16.13 12.65 -2.14
N LYS A 312 -16.36 13.59 -1.20
CA LYS A 312 -16.98 14.90 -1.45
C LYS A 312 -15.98 16.06 -1.34
N GLY A 313 -14.68 15.78 -1.21
CA GLY A 313 -13.60 16.76 -1.06
C GLY A 313 -13.67 17.60 0.22
N GLY A 314 -14.40 17.17 1.26
CA GLY A 314 -14.61 17.98 2.47
C GLY A 314 -13.49 17.94 3.50
N TRP A 315 -12.68 16.88 3.49
CA TRP A 315 -11.61 16.64 4.46
C TRP A 315 -10.61 15.61 3.93
N VAL A 316 -9.43 15.60 4.53
CA VAL A 316 -8.36 14.61 4.34
C VAL A 316 -8.08 13.93 5.68
N ALA A 317 -7.86 12.62 5.66
CA ALA A 317 -7.32 11.85 6.77
C ALA A 317 -5.87 11.49 6.45
N VAL A 318 -4.99 11.67 7.42
CA VAL A 318 -3.59 11.24 7.37
C VAL A 318 -3.34 10.24 8.49
N GLY A 319 -2.62 9.17 8.20
CA GLY A 319 -2.19 8.14 9.14
C GLY A 319 -0.68 8.19 9.30
N GLY A 320 -0.20 7.88 10.50
CA GLY A 320 1.22 7.87 10.81
C GLY A 320 1.55 6.88 11.92
N ALA A 321 2.73 7.05 12.51
CA ALA A 321 3.25 6.18 13.56
C ALA A 321 2.32 6.05 14.78
N SER A 322 2.49 4.97 15.56
CA SER A 322 1.79 4.72 16.83
C SER A 322 0.25 4.77 16.74
N GLY A 323 -0.33 4.32 15.62
CA GLY A 323 -1.77 4.27 15.39
C GLY A 323 -2.46 5.62 15.23
N ALA A 324 -1.70 6.70 15.05
CA ALA A 324 -2.22 8.06 15.03
C ALA A 324 -2.84 8.42 13.67
N ILE A 325 -4.10 8.89 13.70
CA ILE A 325 -4.80 9.39 12.53
C ILE A 325 -5.30 10.81 12.82
N LYS A 326 -4.96 11.76 11.95
CA LYS A 326 -5.45 13.15 12.03
C LYS A 326 -6.40 13.41 10.86
N VAL A 327 -7.54 14.03 11.13
CA VAL A 327 -8.49 14.45 10.09
C VAL A 327 -8.51 15.97 9.99
N VAL A 328 -8.25 16.50 8.81
CA VAL A 328 -8.10 17.94 8.53
C VAL A 328 -9.14 18.38 7.49
N SER A 329 -9.81 19.51 7.74
CA SER A 329 -10.80 20.07 6.81
C SER A 329 -10.15 20.61 5.53
N LEU A 330 -10.74 20.30 4.37
CA LEU A 330 -10.34 20.88 3.09
C LEU A 330 -11.26 22.05 2.69
N PRO A 331 -10.74 23.05 1.98
CA PRO A 331 -11.58 24.12 1.44
C PRO A 331 -12.42 23.60 0.27
N ARG A 332 -13.69 24.04 0.19
CA ARG A 332 -14.55 23.72 -0.95
C ARG A 332 -14.34 24.72 -2.07
N LEU A 333 -13.60 24.32 -3.09
CA LEU A 333 -13.49 25.04 -4.35
C LEU A 333 -14.81 24.92 -5.11
N SER A 334 -15.66 25.94 -5.06
CA SER A 334 -16.93 25.91 -5.78
C SER A 334 -16.67 25.93 -7.28
N SER A 335 -17.18 24.94 -8.03
CA SER A 335 -17.10 24.86 -9.49
C SER A 335 -17.93 25.97 -10.16
N SER A 336 -17.42 27.21 -10.20
CA SER A 336 -18.12 28.37 -10.77
C SER A 336 -18.00 28.44 -12.29
N THR A 337 -18.43 27.40 -12.99
CA THR A 337 -18.42 27.29 -14.46
C THR A 337 -19.80 26.98 -15.02
N GLN A 338 -20.80 27.80 -14.68
CA GLN A 338 -21.96 28.04 -15.54
C GLN A 338 -22.17 29.53 -15.79
N GLY A 339 -22.50 29.85 -17.05
CA GLY A 339 -22.22 31.13 -17.68
C GLY A 339 -22.78 32.39 -17.01
N LYS A 340 -22.05 33.50 -17.23
CA LYS A 340 -22.51 34.88 -17.04
C LYS A 340 -23.68 35.20 -17.98
N SER A 341 -24.85 34.66 -17.70
CA SER A 341 -26.11 35.17 -18.26
C SER A 341 -26.45 36.50 -17.57
N GLN A 342 -26.42 37.60 -18.31
CA GLN A 342 -26.79 38.93 -17.80
C GLN A 342 -28.30 39.04 -17.58
N ALA A 343 -28.82 38.41 -16.52
CA ALA A 343 -30.18 38.64 -16.04
C ALA A 343 -30.22 39.87 -15.14
N ARG A 344 -30.65 41.03 -15.68
CA ARG A 344 -30.95 42.23 -14.88
C ARG A 344 -32.21 42.00 -14.03
N GLY A 345 -32.06 41.35 -12.88
CA GLY A 345 -33.10 41.19 -11.85
C GLY A 345 -32.70 41.86 -10.54
N ARG A 346 -33.47 42.86 -10.08
CA ARG A 346 -33.28 43.48 -8.76
C ARG A 346 -33.83 42.55 -7.67
N GLY A 347 -32.95 42.02 -6.82
CA GLY A 347 -33.33 41.17 -5.69
C GLY A 347 -32.15 40.40 -5.09
N ALA A 348 -31.12 41.12 -4.65
CA ALA A 348 -29.87 40.50 -4.17
C ALA A 348 -30.01 39.93 -2.75
N GLY A 349 -30.48 38.68 -2.66
CA GLY A 349 -30.02 37.76 -1.62
C GLY A 349 -28.78 37.04 -2.12
N GLN A 350 -27.59 37.60 -1.88
CA GLN A 350 -26.34 36.91 -2.20
C GLN A 350 -26.13 35.76 -1.21
N SER A 351 -26.43 34.54 -1.63
CA SER A 351 -25.82 33.33 -1.07
C SER A 351 -24.59 32.97 -1.90
N SER A 352 -23.58 33.85 -1.91
CA SER A 352 -22.21 33.38 -2.11
C SER A 352 -21.88 32.51 -0.91
N ALA A 353 -21.72 31.20 -1.13
CA ALA A 353 -21.08 30.38 -0.13
C ALA A 353 -19.65 30.90 0.00
N ASP A 354 -19.32 31.52 1.15
CA ASP A 354 -17.94 31.90 1.43
C ASP A 354 -17.05 30.66 1.31
N PRO A 355 -15.86 30.76 0.69
CA PRO A 355 -14.91 29.68 0.71
C PRO A 355 -14.56 29.36 2.16
N THR A 356 -14.89 28.15 2.60
CA THR A 356 -14.55 27.69 3.95
C THR A 356 -13.03 27.54 4.06
N SER A 357 -12.40 28.25 4.99
CA SER A 357 -10.98 28.08 5.30
C SER A 357 -10.67 26.62 5.63
N GLY A 358 -9.73 26.01 4.89
CA GLY A 358 -9.20 24.69 5.22
C GLY A 358 -8.28 24.70 6.44
N GLY A 359 -7.70 23.54 6.77
CA GLY A 359 -6.63 23.41 7.77
C GLY A 359 -7.10 23.18 9.22
N VAL A 360 -8.40 23.12 9.50
CA VAL A 360 -8.89 22.82 10.85
C VAL A 360 -8.85 21.32 11.12
N ILE A 361 -8.17 20.92 12.20
CA ILE A 361 -8.18 19.54 12.69
C ILE A 361 -9.58 19.21 13.27
N LEU A 362 -10.32 18.38 12.52
CA LEU A 362 -11.68 17.93 12.81
C LEU A 362 -11.70 16.78 13.83
N ALA A 363 -10.73 15.88 13.75
CA ALA A 363 -10.59 14.74 14.65
C ALA A 363 -9.12 14.32 14.79
N SER A 364 -8.83 13.67 15.92
CA SER A 364 -7.58 12.95 16.16
C SER A 364 -7.98 11.61 16.76
N LEU A 365 -7.53 10.52 16.14
CA LEU A 365 -7.91 9.15 16.47
C LEU A 365 -6.63 8.38 16.76
N GLN A 366 -6.68 7.52 17.78
CA GLN A 366 -5.58 6.62 18.12
C GLN A 366 -6.21 5.40 18.79
N THR A 367 -6.36 4.32 18.03
CA THR A 367 -7.00 3.06 18.51
C THR A 367 -6.17 1.83 18.21
N GLN A 368 -5.22 1.95 17.29
CA GLN A 368 -4.25 0.95 16.89
C GLN A 368 -2.94 1.24 17.61
N SER A 369 -2.06 0.25 17.67
CA SER A 369 -0.82 0.27 18.46
C SER A 369 0.36 0.84 17.69
N ASP A 370 0.37 0.61 16.38
CA ASP A 370 1.54 0.79 15.51
C ASP A 370 1.18 1.61 14.25
N SER A 371 2.16 1.87 13.39
CA SER A 371 1.99 2.73 12.21
C SER A 371 0.77 2.37 11.35
N VAL A 372 0.13 3.39 10.78
CA VAL A 372 -1.04 3.26 9.90
C VAL A 372 -0.58 3.37 8.45
N GLU A 373 -0.29 2.22 7.83
CA GLU A 373 0.23 2.13 6.45
C GLU A 373 -0.86 2.35 5.38
N SER A 374 -2.12 2.07 5.70
CA SER A 374 -3.19 2.16 4.70
C SER A 374 -4.46 2.84 5.23
N LEU A 375 -4.90 3.88 4.52
CA LEU A 375 -6.19 4.54 4.74
C LEU A 375 -7.07 4.42 3.49
N ALA A 376 -8.33 4.05 3.69
CA ALA A 376 -9.32 4.01 2.62
C ALA A 376 -10.61 4.71 3.05
N VAL A 377 -11.22 5.49 2.16
CA VAL A 377 -12.49 6.20 2.42
C VAL A 377 -13.51 5.88 1.35
N ALA A 378 -14.73 5.54 1.77
CA ALA A 378 -15.84 5.29 0.85
C ALA A 378 -17.14 5.94 1.31
N SER A 379 -17.92 6.44 0.34
CA SER A 379 -19.33 6.80 0.54
C SER A 379 -20.18 5.58 0.24
N THR A 380 -20.89 5.10 1.26
CA THR A 380 -21.77 3.93 1.16
C THR A 380 -23.06 4.24 0.37
N PRO A 381 -23.67 3.25 -0.30
CA PRO A 381 -24.83 3.43 -1.19
C PRO A 381 -26.16 3.73 -0.46
N ASN A 382 -26.14 3.96 0.85
CA ASN A 382 -27.34 4.17 1.64
C ASN A 382 -27.97 5.55 1.39
N THR A 383 -29.25 5.71 1.77
CA THR A 383 -29.93 7.00 1.81
C THR A 383 -30.35 7.31 3.26
N PRO A 384 -29.74 8.30 3.95
CA PRO A 384 -28.63 9.14 3.49
C PRO A 384 -27.29 8.38 3.39
N PRO A 385 -26.34 8.83 2.54
CA PRO A 385 -25.06 8.16 2.37
C PRO A 385 -24.14 8.42 3.56
N THR A 386 -23.71 7.34 4.23
CA THR A 386 -22.69 7.41 5.28
C THR A 386 -21.28 7.28 4.68
N THR A 387 -20.36 8.14 5.09
CA THR A 387 -18.93 8.02 4.73
C THR A 387 -18.21 7.20 5.80
N LEU A 388 -17.49 6.16 5.37
CA LEU A 388 -16.65 5.33 6.23
C LEU A 388 -15.17 5.63 5.95
N LEU A 389 -14.36 5.61 7.00
CA LEU A 389 -12.89 5.62 6.96
C LEU A 389 -12.42 4.27 7.50
N ALA A 390 -11.63 3.52 6.74
CA ALA A 390 -10.94 2.31 7.20
C ALA A 390 -9.44 2.60 7.32
N ALA A 391 -8.83 2.06 8.37
CA ALA A 391 -7.41 2.19 8.66
C ALA A 391 -6.80 0.81 8.94
N GLY A 392 -5.70 0.50 8.26
CA GLY A 392 -4.89 -0.71 8.41
C GLY A 392 -3.56 -0.34 9.03
N SER A 393 -3.10 -1.14 9.98
CA SER A 393 -1.88 -0.88 10.73
C SER A 393 -0.90 -2.05 10.62
N VAL A 394 0.37 -1.77 10.94
CA VAL A 394 1.42 -2.77 11.12
C VAL A 394 1.05 -3.80 12.19
N ASP A 395 0.20 -3.44 13.17
CA ASP A 395 -0.26 -4.34 14.24
C ASP A 395 -1.31 -5.40 13.82
N GLY A 396 -1.47 -5.64 12.52
CA GLY A 396 -2.41 -6.61 11.95
C GLY A 396 -3.89 -6.26 12.11
N SER A 397 -4.23 -5.12 12.73
CA SER A 397 -5.61 -4.70 12.93
C SER A 397 -6.16 -3.83 11.80
N ILE A 398 -7.49 -3.92 11.61
CA ILE A 398 -8.25 -3.01 10.74
C ILE A 398 -9.34 -2.32 11.56
N VAL A 399 -9.28 -0.99 11.64
CA VAL A 399 -10.29 -0.18 12.34
C VAL A 399 -11.11 0.63 11.35
N VAL A 400 -12.43 0.57 11.51
CA VAL A 400 -13.39 1.30 10.67
C VAL A 400 -14.12 2.34 11.52
N TYR A 401 -14.12 3.58 11.05
CA TYR A 401 -14.72 4.76 11.68
C TYR A 401 -15.89 5.29 10.85
N ASP A 402 -16.95 5.76 11.51
CA ASP A 402 -18.08 6.45 10.87
C ASP A 402 -17.85 7.97 10.89
N ALA A 403 -17.45 8.53 9.75
CA ALA A 403 -17.17 9.97 9.62
C ALA A 403 -18.42 10.83 9.85
N THR A 404 -19.62 10.30 9.61
CA THR A 404 -20.88 11.03 9.90
C THR A 404 -21.17 11.13 11.40
N ARG A 405 -20.59 10.23 12.20
CA ARG A 405 -20.70 10.18 13.67
C ARG A 405 -19.44 10.71 14.36
N ARG A 406 -18.80 11.74 13.78
CA ARG A 406 -17.55 12.35 14.27
C ARG A 406 -16.40 11.33 14.41
N PHE A 407 -16.27 10.43 13.44
CA PHE A 407 -15.25 9.39 13.43
C PHE A 407 -15.31 8.46 14.65
N ALA A 408 -16.52 8.18 15.15
CA ALA A 408 -16.72 7.13 16.15
C ALA A 408 -16.33 5.76 15.56
N VAL A 409 -15.63 4.94 16.34
CA VAL A 409 -15.29 3.57 15.97
C VAL A 409 -16.57 2.79 15.69
N ARG A 410 -16.68 2.27 14.48
CA ARG A 410 -17.77 1.41 14.00
C ARG A 410 -17.45 -0.06 14.20
N ARG A 411 -16.19 -0.45 13.94
CA ARG A 411 -15.66 -1.80 14.10
C ARG A 411 -14.15 -1.72 14.35
N ASN A 412 -13.65 -2.55 15.26
CA ASN A 412 -12.23 -2.82 15.45
C ASN A 412 -12.05 -4.33 15.17
N MET A 413 -11.24 -4.67 14.16
CA MET A 413 -10.90 -6.04 13.79
C MET A 413 -9.45 -6.26 14.19
N GLN A 414 -9.25 -6.76 15.42
CA GLN A 414 -7.94 -7.18 15.91
C GLN A 414 -7.58 -8.53 15.27
N GLY A 415 -6.32 -8.71 14.86
CA GLY A 415 -5.89 -9.92 14.14
C GLY A 415 -6.55 -10.10 12.78
N ALA A 416 -6.78 -9.01 12.04
CA ALA A 416 -7.36 -9.06 10.70
C ALA A 416 -6.38 -9.63 9.66
N HIS A 417 -5.08 -9.44 9.90
CA HIS A 417 -3.96 -10.16 9.26
C HIS A 417 -3.05 -10.75 10.36
N GLU A 418 -3.68 -11.37 11.35
CA GLU A 418 -2.98 -12.02 12.49
C GLU A 418 -2.04 -11.02 13.19
N ASP A 419 -0.77 -11.38 13.41
CA ASP A 419 0.27 -10.47 13.96
C ASP A 419 1.11 -9.79 12.84
N HIS A 420 0.65 -9.84 11.58
CA HIS A 420 1.36 -9.32 10.39
C HIS A 420 0.76 -8.01 9.85
N SER A 421 1.62 -7.15 9.27
CA SER A 421 1.23 -5.83 8.76
C SER A 421 0.12 -5.87 7.71
N VAL A 422 -0.85 -4.96 7.84
CA VAL A 422 -1.91 -4.71 6.84
C VAL A 422 -1.40 -3.71 5.79
N VAL A 423 -0.94 -4.23 4.65
CA VAL A 423 -0.26 -3.44 3.61
C VAL A 423 -1.23 -2.54 2.85
N LYS A 424 -2.37 -3.07 2.38
CA LYS A 424 -3.34 -2.28 1.58
C LYS A 424 -4.78 -2.54 1.98
N LEU A 425 -5.56 -1.47 2.04
CA LEU A 425 -7.01 -1.46 2.17
C LEU A 425 -7.69 -0.80 0.96
N GLU A 426 -8.74 -1.41 0.43
CA GLU A 426 -9.52 -0.80 -0.65
C GLU A 426 -11.00 -1.23 -0.64
N PHE A 427 -11.91 -0.25 -0.63
CA PHE A 427 -13.35 -0.50 -0.71
C PHE A 427 -13.76 -0.88 -2.14
N VAL A 428 -14.56 -1.94 -2.28
CA VAL A 428 -15.22 -2.25 -3.56
C VAL A 428 -16.23 -1.13 -3.87
N LYS A 429 -16.14 -0.53 -5.06
CA LYS A 429 -16.83 0.73 -5.40
C LYS A 429 -18.34 0.63 -5.17
N ASN A 430 -18.91 1.65 -4.51
CA ASN A 430 -20.35 1.75 -4.19
C ASN A 430 -20.92 0.60 -3.31
N THR A 431 -20.09 -0.15 -2.58
CA THR A 431 -20.55 -1.23 -1.69
C THR A 431 -20.30 -0.92 -0.19
N TRP A 432 -20.55 -1.92 0.65
CA TRP A 432 -20.15 -1.96 2.07
C TRP A 432 -18.94 -2.88 2.31
N THR A 433 -18.30 -3.31 1.23
CA THR A 433 -17.30 -4.37 1.22
C THR A 433 -15.90 -3.76 1.16
N LEU A 434 -15.04 -4.19 2.08
CA LEU A 434 -13.62 -3.82 2.13
C LEU A 434 -12.77 -5.03 1.76
N THR A 435 -11.79 -4.85 0.88
CA THR A 435 -10.76 -5.86 0.62
C THR A 435 -9.47 -5.39 1.30
N SER A 436 -8.74 -6.32 1.91
CA SER A 436 -7.45 -6.09 2.57
C SER A 436 -6.43 -7.14 2.16
N CYS A 437 -5.15 -6.78 2.18
CA CYS A 437 -4.03 -7.69 2.05
C CYS A 437 -2.96 -7.39 3.11
N GLY A 438 -2.12 -8.38 3.42
CA GLY A 438 -1.10 -8.25 4.44
C GLY A 438 0.13 -9.13 4.19
N MET A 439 1.11 -9.00 5.08
CA MET A 439 2.36 -9.78 5.03
C MET A 439 2.19 -11.24 5.50
N ASP A 440 0.99 -11.63 5.92
CA ASP A 440 0.59 -13.03 6.13
C ASP A 440 0.36 -13.80 4.82
N GLY A 441 0.55 -13.17 3.65
CA GLY A 441 0.36 -13.82 2.34
C GLY A 441 -1.12 -14.00 1.96
N VAL A 442 -2.05 -13.43 2.73
CA VAL A 442 -3.49 -13.64 2.58
C VAL A 442 -4.19 -12.36 2.08
N VAL A 443 -5.17 -12.53 1.20
CA VAL A 443 -6.16 -11.48 0.90
C VAL A 443 -7.46 -11.82 1.61
N ARG A 444 -8.06 -10.84 2.30
CA ARG A 444 -9.36 -10.98 2.97
C ARG A 444 -10.36 -9.95 2.50
N ARG A 445 -11.65 -10.32 2.56
CA ARG A 445 -12.77 -9.45 2.19
C ARG A 445 -13.81 -9.40 3.29
N TRP A 446 -14.23 -8.20 3.67
CA TRP A 446 -15.01 -7.93 4.88
C TRP A 446 -16.33 -7.21 4.57
N ASP A 447 -17.40 -7.59 5.27
CA ASP A 447 -18.67 -6.87 5.30
C ASP A 447 -18.72 -5.87 6.47
N LEU A 448 -18.85 -4.59 6.15
CA LEU A 448 -18.89 -3.51 7.14
C LEU A 448 -20.30 -3.05 7.51
N ARG A 449 -21.35 -3.74 7.01
CA ARG A 449 -22.74 -3.55 7.47
C ARG A 449 -22.92 -4.02 8.91
N GLY A 450 -22.24 -5.10 9.29
CA GLY A 450 -22.27 -5.69 10.63
C GLY A 450 -21.81 -4.70 11.70
N GLY A 451 -22.69 -4.38 12.64
CA GLY A 451 -22.35 -3.55 13.79
C GLY A 451 -21.76 -4.41 14.90
N GLY A 452 -20.43 -4.55 14.95
CA GLY A 452 -19.69 -5.18 16.05
C GLY A 452 -19.74 -4.39 17.38
N ALA A 453 -20.72 -3.49 17.55
CA ALA A 453 -20.94 -2.71 18.75
C ALA A 453 -21.67 -3.55 19.81
N THR A 454 -20.98 -4.55 20.37
CA THR A 454 -21.27 -4.91 21.77
C THR A 454 -20.79 -3.75 22.64
N GLY A 455 -21.58 -3.35 23.64
CA GLY A 455 -21.44 -2.05 24.31
C GLY A 455 -20.26 -1.88 25.26
N ASN A 456 -19.22 -2.69 25.14
CA ASN A 456 -17.99 -2.66 25.93
C ASN A 456 -16.79 -2.82 24.98
N ASN A 457 -15.60 -2.38 25.39
CA ASN A 457 -14.34 -2.63 24.68
C ASN A 457 -13.93 -4.11 24.82
N GLN A 458 -14.70 -5.00 24.20
CA GLN A 458 -14.55 -6.44 24.29
C GLN A 458 -14.58 -6.99 22.87
N ALA A 459 -13.49 -7.63 22.45
CA ALA A 459 -13.33 -8.13 21.10
C ALA A 459 -14.50 -9.05 20.72
N GLY A 460 -15.20 -8.71 19.65
CA GLY A 460 -15.92 -9.73 18.90
C GLY A 460 -14.91 -10.68 18.24
N PRO A 461 -15.30 -11.93 17.92
CA PRO A 461 -14.41 -12.81 17.16
C PRO A 461 -13.97 -12.12 15.85
N ALA A 462 -12.73 -12.36 15.43
CA ALA A 462 -12.15 -11.80 14.20
C ALA A 462 -13.10 -12.00 12.98
N ASP A 463 -13.74 -13.16 12.96
CA ASP A 463 -14.78 -13.62 12.03
C ASP A 463 -16.08 -12.79 11.97
N GLY A 464 -16.21 -11.68 12.72
CA GLY A 464 -17.42 -10.86 12.87
C GLY A 464 -17.95 -10.13 11.62
N GLY A 465 -17.65 -10.65 10.44
CA GLY A 465 -18.03 -10.16 9.12
C GLY A 465 -16.92 -10.37 8.08
N LEU A 466 -16.13 -11.45 8.18
CA LEU A 466 -15.31 -11.95 7.07
C LEU A 466 -16.28 -12.56 6.03
N LEU A 467 -16.06 -12.26 4.75
CA LEU A 467 -16.87 -12.77 3.63
C LEU A 467 -16.13 -13.83 2.83
N LYS A 468 -14.84 -13.60 2.58
CA LYS A 468 -13.97 -14.49 1.82
C LYS A 468 -12.52 -14.26 2.19
N GLU A 469 -11.76 -15.33 2.13
CA GLU A 469 -10.32 -15.37 2.24
C GLU A 469 -9.77 -16.02 0.96
N TRP A 470 -8.61 -15.59 0.49
CA TRP A 470 -7.89 -16.22 -0.61
C TRP A 470 -6.43 -16.44 -0.20
N ARG A 471 -5.98 -17.69 -0.30
CA ARG A 471 -4.60 -18.11 -0.03
C ARG A 471 -3.88 -18.50 -1.32
N GLY A 472 -2.56 -18.32 -1.34
CA GLY A 472 -1.72 -18.75 -2.46
C GLY A 472 -0.33 -18.12 -2.52
N HIS A 473 -0.12 -16.94 -1.91
CA HIS A 473 1.21 -16.41 -1.68
C HIS A 473 1.87 -17.08 -0.48
N ARG A 474 3.20 -16.98 -0.39
CA ARG A 474 3.93 -17.29 0.85
C ARG A 474 3.64 -16.22 1.91
N GLY A 475 3.63 -16.63 3.17
CA GLY A 475 3.29 -15.80 4.33
C GLY A 475 4.12 -16.19 5.55
N ASP A 476 3.69 -15.72 6.73
CA ASP A 476 4.14 -16.18 8.05
C ASP A 476 5.68 -16.20 8.28
N GLY A 477 6.41 -15.35 7.55
CA GLY A 477 7.87 -15.23 7.63
C GLY A 477 8.66 -16.10 6.64
N GLU A 478 8.01 -16.83 5.72
CA GLU A 478 8.67 -17.67 4.70
C GLU A 478 9.26 -16.88 3.50
N GLY A 479 9.53 -15.59 3.66
CA GLY A 479 10.01 -14.72 2.56
C GLY A 479 8.92 -14.48 1.52
N GLY A 480 7.84 -13.82 1.95
CA GLY A 480 6.66 -13.54 1.14
C GLY A 480 5.75 -12.50 1.81
N GLY A 481 4.55 -12.35 1.26
CA GLY A 481 3.56 -11.35 1.69
C GLY A 481 2.89 -10.69 0.49
N VAL A 482 1.71 -10.10 0.68
CA VAL A 482 0.98 -9.42 -0.40
C VAL A 482 1.25 -7.92 -0.35
N LEU A 483 2.17 -7.47 -1.20
CA LEU A 483 2.60 -6.07 -1.30
C LEU A 483 1.54 -5.16 -1.93
N GLY A 484 0.68 -5.70 -2.79
CA GLY A 484 -0.41 -4.92 -3.38
C GLY A 484 -1.48 -5.75 -4.06
N PHE A 485 -2.62 -5.12 -4.33
CA PHE A 485 -3.68 -5.70 -5.15
C PHE A 485 -4.49 -4.65 -5.92
N VAL A 486 -5.19 -5.09 -6.96
CA VAL A 486 -6.21 -4.35 -7.71
C VAL A 486 -7.45 -5.23 -7.90
N GLN A 487 -8.65 -4.64 -7.88
CA GLN A 487 -9.91 -5.41 -7.85
C GLN A 487 -11.00 -4.95 -8.83
N GLY A 488 -10.68 -4.05 -9.76
CA GLY A 488 -11.65 -3.46 -10.69
C GLY A 488 -12.73 -2.63 -9.99
N GLU A 489 -13.84 -2.41 -10.68
CA GLU A 489 -14.98 -1.69 -10.10
C GLU A 489 -15.92 -2.60 -9.29
N THR A 490 -16.04 -3.87 -9.68
CA THR A 490 -16.98 -4.84 -9.09
C THR A 490 -16.39 -5.65 -7.94
N GLY A 491 -15.07 -5.72 -7.82
CA GLY A 491 -14.40 -6.61 -6.88
C GLY A 491 -14.41 -8.09 -7.28
N GLU A 492 -15.00 -8.46 -8.41
CA GLU A 492 -15.20 -9.87 -8.80
C GLU A 492 -13.90 -10.61 -9.12
N ARG A 493 -12.91 -9.90 -9.65
CA ARG A 493 -11.54 -10.40 -9.85
C ARG A 493 -10.59 -9.55 -9.03
N VAL A 494 -9.75 -10.20 -8.23
CA VAL A 494 -8.67 -9.57 -7.47
C VAL A 494 -7.36 -10.06 -8.05
N VAL A 495 -6.44 -9.15 -8.37
CA VAL A 495 -5.09 -9.48 -8.85
C VAL A 495 -4.12 -8.92 -7.83
N THR A 496 -3.18 -9.76 -7.39
CA THR A 496 -2.19 -9.43 -6.36
C THR A 496 -0.79 -9.34 -6.94
N ALA A 497 0.07 -8.63 -6.24
CA ALA A 497 1.52 -8.62 -6.40
C ALA A 497 2.15 -8.98 -5.05
N GLY A 498 3.03 -9.98 -5.04
CA GLY A 498 3.65 -10.51 -3.83
C GLY A 498 5.15 -10.24 -3.73
N ASP A 499 5.64 -10.26 -2.49
CA ASP A 499 7.07 -10.26 -2.16
C ASP A 499 7.75 -11.57 -2.58
N ASP A 500 6.95 -12.64 -2.75
CA ASP A 500 7.38 -13.95 -3.25
C ASP A 500 7.65 -14.01 -4.77
N GLY A 501 7.67 -12.87 -5.46
CA GLY A 501 7.91 -12.74 -6.89
C GLY A 501 6.77 -13.22 -7.79
N VAL A 502 5.60 -13.52 -7.22
CA VAL A 502 4.44 -14.02 -7.97
C VAL A 502 3.34 -12.96 -8.03
N ALA A 503 2.61 -12.91 -9.15
CA ALA A 503 1.30 -12.24 -9.20
C ALA A 503 0.20 -13.30 -9.36
N LEU A 504 -0.81 -13.27 -8.48
CA LEU A 504 -1.92 -14.23 -8.49
C LEU A 504 -3.23 -13.54 -8.90
N VAL A 505 -4.10 -14.30 -9.55
CA VAL A 505 -5.47 -13.88 -9.90
C VAL A 505 -6.46 -14.71 -9.12
N PHE A 506 -7.34 -14.04 -8.38
CA PHE A 506 -8.40 -14.63 -7.58
C PHE A 506 -9.79 -14.18 -8.08
N GLU A 507 -10.81 -14.99 -7.78
CA GLU A 507 -12.21 -14.75 -8.15
C GLU A 507 -13.11 -14.73 -6.89
N ALA A 508 -14.12 -13.85 -6.87
CA ALA A 508 -14.98 -13.56 -5.72
C ALA A 508 -16.01 -14.65 -5.38
#